data_AF-A0A392R664-F1
#
_entry.id   AF-A0A392R664-F1
#
_cell.length_a   1.000
_cell.length_b   1.000
_cell.length_c   1.000
_cell.angle_alpha   90.00
_cell.angle_beta   90.00
_cell.angle_gamma   90.00
#
_symmetry.space_group_name_H-M   'P 1'
#
loop_
_entity.id
_entity.type
_entity.pdbx_description
1 polymer ?
#
loop_
_entity_poly.entity_id
_entity_poly.type
_entity_poly.pdbx_seq_one_letter_code
_entity_poly.pdbx_strand_id
1 'polypeptide(L)'
;MPLSMMKRIPGAVAQPTRMQLSLADRSITYPHGILHDVLVRCTEFLFSANFVILDIEENVEFPLLLGRPFLATDRTLIDVEMGELML
;
A
#
# COMPACT_ATOMS: atom_id res chain seq x y z
N MET A 1 -2.72 0.26 -3.11
CA MET A 1 -4.03 0.52 -2.49
C MET A 1 -5.08 0.61 -3.59
N PRO A 2 -6.23 -0.07 -3.46
CA PRO A 2 -7.35 0.07 -4.39
C PRO A 2 -7.91 1.50 -4.44
N LEU A 3 -8.36 1.93 -5.62
CA LEU A 3 -8.92 3.27 -5.84
C LEU A 3 -10.17 3.53 -4.98
N SER A 4 -11.00 2.52 -4.79
CA SER A 4 -12.19 2.59 -3.94
C SER A 4 -11.85 2.83 -2.46
N MET A 5 -10.76 2.24 -1.94
CA MET A 5 -10.28 2.54 -0.58
C MET A 5 -9.81 4.00 -0.46
N MET A 6 -9.05 4.50 -1.44
CA MET A 6 -8.62 5.91 -1.45
C MET A 6 -9.82 6.86 -1.42
N LYS A 7 -10.87 6.58 -2.20
CA LYS A 7 -12.09 7.42 -2.26
C LYS A 7 -12.81 7.53 -0.90
N ARG A 8 -12.55 6.62 0.04
CA ARG A 8 -13.10 6.68 1.41
C ARG A 8 -12.30 7.60 2.34
N ILE A 9 -11.10 8.03 1.95
CA ILE A 9 -10.25 8.95 2.72
C ILE A 9 -10.67 10.39 2.38
N PRO A 10 -11.18 11.18 3.33
CA PRO A 10 -11.62 12.55 3.08
C PRO A 10 -10.48 13.42 2.55
N GLY A 11 -10.69 14.06 1.40
CA GLY A 11 -9.71 14.97 0.79
C GLY A 11 -8.50 14.29 0.15
N ALA A 12 -8.48 12.95 0.05
CA ALA A 12 -7.39 12.25 -0.61
C ALA A 12 -7.37 12.54 -2.12
N VAL A 13 -6.21 12.99 -2.60
CA VAL A 13 -5.96 13.24 -4.02
C VAL A 13 -4.65 12.56 -4.38
N ALA A 14 -4.72 11.55 -5.26
CA ALA A 14 -3.52 10.93 -5.79
C ALA A 14 -2.86 11.85 -6.82
N GLN A 15 -1.54 11.98 -6.73
CA GLN A 15 -0.75 12.69 -7.73
C GLN A 15 -0.52 11.80 -8.95
N PRO A 16 -0.73 12.29 -10.18
CA PRO A 16 -0.44 11.52 -11.38
C PRO A 16 1.01 11.03 -11.42
N THR A 17 1.21 9.81 -11.93
CA THR A 17 2.54 9.22 -12.08
C THR A 17 2.73 8.60 -13.45
N ARG A 18 3.98 8.55 -13.93
CA ARG A 18 4.37 7.82 -15.15
C ARG A 18 4.87 6.40 -14.84
N MET A 19 4.70 5.96 -13.61
CA MET A 19 5.05 4.60 -13.19
C MET A 19 4.25 3.56 -13.98
N GLN A 20 4.89 2.44 -14.25
CA GLN A 20 4.25 1.21 -14.71
C GLN A 20 4.63 0.10 -13.74
N LEU A 21 3.70 -0.81 -13.46
CA LEU A 21 3.93 -1.96 -12.60
C LEU A 21 3.82 -3.24 -13.41
N SER A 22 4.80 -4.12 -13.29
CA SER A 22 4.71 -5.49 -13.78
C SER A 22 4.26 -6.39 -12.64
N LEU A 23 3.17 -7.12 -12.84
CA LEU A 23 2.61 -8.05 -11.87
C LEU A 23 3.28 -9.44 -12.00
N ALA A 24 3.03 -10.32 -11.04
CA ALA A 24 3.63 -11.65 -11.02
C ALA A 24 3.23 -12.53 -12.22
N ASP A 25 2.04 -12.29 -12.79
CA ASP A 25 1.55 -12.90 -14.02
C ASP A 25 2.13 -12.26 -15.29
N ARG A 26 3.07 -11.31 -15.14
CA ARG A 26 3.71 -10.53 -16.21
C ARG A 26 2.80 -9.53 -16.91
N SER A 27 1.56 -9.36 -16.46
CA SER A 27 0.73 -8.27 -16.92
C SER A 27 1.32 -6.92 -16.48
N ILE A 28 1.04 -5.86 -17.25
CA ILE A 28 1.45 -4.50 -16.95
C ILE A 28 0.20 -3.71 -16.55
N THR A 29 0.27 -3.03 -15.43
CA THR A 29 -0.78 -2.11 -14.97
C THR A 29 -0.22 -0.71 -14.76
N TYR A 30 -1.08 0.28 -14.94
CA TYR A 30 -0.77 1.69 -14.79
C TYR A 30 -1.49 2.21 -13.55
N PRO A 31 -0.74 2.68 -12.53
CA PRO A 31 -1.34 3.30 -11.37
C PRO A 31 -2.19 4.51 -11.74
N HIS A 32 -3.30 4.68 -11.01
CA HIS A 32 -4.09 5.90 -11.04
C HIS A 32 -3.26 7.11 -10.56
N GLY A 33 -2.40 6.88 -9.58
CA GLY A 33 -1.53 7.91 -9.02
C GLY A 33 -0.77 7.41 -7.79
N ILE A 34 -0.07 8.32 -7.14
CA ILE A 34 0.57 8.10 -5.84
C ILE A 34 -0.12 8.98 -4.81
N LEU A 35 -0.62 8.38 -3.74
CA LEU A 35 -1.12 9.10 -2.58
C LEU A 35 0.00 9.24 -1.57
N HIS A 36 0.34 10.49 -1.24
CA HIS A 36 1.45 10.80 -0.35
C HIS A 36 1.00 10.99 1.10
N ASP A 37 1.90 10.70 2.03
CA ASP A 37 1.80 11.02 3.46
C ASP A 37 0.51 10.53 4.15
N VAL A 38 0.11 9.29 3.82
CA VAL A 38 -1.04 8.64 4.47
C VAL A 38 -0.62 8.11 5.82
N LEU A 39 -1.33 8.51 6.87
CA LEU A 39 -1.14 7.96 8.21
C LEU A 39 -1.80 6.58 8.30
N VAL A 40 -0.97 5.56 8.52
CA VAL A 40 -1.35 4.16 8.69
C VAL A 40 -1.18 3.80 10.15
N ARG A 41 -2.27 3.33 10.79
CA ARG A 41 -2.19 2.78 12.13
C ARG A 41 -1.85 1.29 12.02
N CYS A 42 -0.73 0.90 12.62
CA CYS A 42 -0.36 -0.50 12.77
C CYS A 42 -0.18 -0.77 14.26
N THR A 43 -0.95 -1.73 14.78
CA THR A 43 -1.11 -1.96 16.23
C THR A 43 -1.36 -0.66 17.00
N GLU A 44 -0.41 -0.22 17.82
CA GLU A 44 -0.52 0.99 18.66
C GLU A 44 0.14 2.22 18.03
N PHE A 45 0.87 2.03 16.94
CA PHE A 45 1.71 3.06 16.31
C PHE A 45 1.07 3.65 15.06
N LEU A 46 1.52 4.85 14.70
CA LEU A 46 1.07 5.58 13.52
C LEU A 46 2.28 5.90 12.63
N PHE A 47 2.22 5.46 11.39
CA PHE A 47 3.30 5.61 10.42
C PHE A 47 2.82 6.43 9.22
N SER A 48 3.69 7.28 8.69
CA SER A 48 3.44 7.89 7.38
C SER A 48 3.88 6.95 6.28
N ALA A 49 3.03 6.76 5.27
CA ALA A 49 3.32 5.92 4.11
C ALA A 49 2.80 6.55 2.82
N ASN A 50 3.55 6.33 1.73
CA ASN A 50 3.09 6.61 0.38
C ASN A 50 2.45 5.36 -0.22
N PHE A 51 1.31 5.51 -0.89
CA PHE A 51 0.62 4.40 -1.55
C PHE A 51 0.53 4.62 -3.05
N VAL A 52 0.87 3.58 -3.81
CA VAL A 52 0.51 3.49 -5.22
C VAL A 52 -0.97 3.10 -5.31
N ILE A 53 -1.76 3.92 -6.02
CA ILE A 53 -3.20 3.72 -6.18
C ILE A 53 -3.47 2.97 -7.49
N LEU A 54 -4.20 1.87 -7.39
CA LEU A 54 -4.56 1.02 -8.54
C LEU A 54 -6.08 0.95 -8.65
N ASP A 55 -6.60 1.01 -9.88
CA ASP A 55 -8.02 0.78 -10.16
C ASP A 55 -8.28 -0.73 -10.30
N ILE A 56 -8.37 -1.39 -9.15
CA ILE A 56 -8.58 -2.83 -9.00
C ILE A 56 -9.68 -3.07 -7.98
N GLU A 57 -10.29 -4.26 -8.04
CA GLU A 57 -11.26 -4.68 -7.02
C GLU A 57 -10.59 -4.82 -5.64
N GLU A 58 -11.32 -4.41 -4.60
CA GLU A 58 -10.90 -4.65 -3.23
C GLU A 58 -10.97 -6.15 -2.93
N ASN A 59 -9.84 -6.74 -2.55
CA ASN A 59 -9.83 -8.06 -1.96
C ASN A 59 -9.98 -7.92 -0.43
N VAL A 60 -11.07 -8.46 0.12
CA VAL A 60 -11.38 -8.38 1.55
C VAL A 60 -10.36 -9.13 2.40
N GLU A 61 -9.76 -10.21 1.88
CA GLU A 61 -8.72 -10.97 2.58
C GLU A 61 -7.36 -10.25 2.55
N PHE A 62 -7.07 -9.52 1.46
CA PHE A 62 -5.78 -8.85 1.26
C PHE A 62 -5.95 -7.42 0.74
N PRO A 63 -6.47 -6.50 1.58
CA PRO A 63 -6.87 -5.17 1.11
C PRO A 63 -5.67 -4.27 0.74
N LEU A 64 -4.49 -4.52 1.30
CA LEU A 64 -3.29 -3.70 1.11
C LEU A 64 -2.02 -4.53 1.00
N LEU A 65 -1.18 -4.20 0.01
CA LEU A 65 0.18 -4.69 -0.10
C LEU A 65 1.12 -3.65 0.52
N LEU A 66 1.77 -4.02 1.63
CA LEU A 66 2.84 -3.22 2.23
C LEU A 66 4.16 -3.58 1.57
N GLY A 67 4.69 -2.64 0.78
CA GLY A 67 5.96 -2.85 0.10
C GLY A 67 7.14 -2.86 1.07
N ARG A 68 8.24 -3.48 0.65
CA ARG A 68 9.53 -3.48 1.38
C ARG A 68 9.98 -2.08 1.86
N PRO A 69 9.81 -0.97 1.11
CA PRO A 69 10.20 0.35 1.60
C PRO A 69 9.47 0.76 2.88
N PHE A 70 8.18 0.43 3.02
CA PHE A 70 7.43 0.71 4.24
C PHE A 70 7.99 -0.10 5.42
N LEU A 71 8.12 -1.42 5.23
CA LEU A 71 8.67 -2.34 6.24
C LEU A 71 10.11 -1.97 6.65
N ALA A 72 10.92 -1.50 5.71
CA ALA A 72 12.29 -1.06 5.98
C ALA A 72 12.35 0.24 6.78
N THR A 73 11.34 1.11 6.67
CA THR A 73 11.29 2.37 7.41
C THR A 73 11.16 2.12 8.91
N ASP A 74 10.41 1.08 9.27
CA ASP A 74 10.12 0.71 10.66
C ASP A 74 11.08 -0.34 11.22
N ARG A 75 12.07 -0.80 10.42
CA ARG A 75 12.93 -1.94 10.77
C ARG A 75 12.12 -3.19 11.16
N THR A 76 10.96 -3.36 10.53
CA THR A 76 10.02 -4.44 10.80
C THR A 76 10.73 -5.79 10.74
N LEU A 77 10.54 -6.61 11.78
CA LEU A 77 10.94 -8.01 11.78
C LEU A 77 9.77 -8.86 11.31
N ILE A 78 10.06 -9.77 10.38
CA ILE A 78 9.06 -10.70 9.83
C ILE A 78 9.45 -12.10 10.28
N ASP A 79 8.62 -12.70 11.14
CA ASP A 79 8.70 -14.13 11.44
C ASP A 79 7.87 -14.88 10.41
N VAL A 80 8.55 -15.55 9.48
CA VAL A 80 7.90 -16.27 8.37
C VAL A 80 7.29 -17.59 8.84
N GLU A 81 7.86 -18.22 9.86
CA GLU A 81 7.37 -19.50 10.37
C GLU A 81 6.07 -19.31 11.15
N MET A 82 6.03 -18.29 12.01
CA MET A 82 4.85 -17.94 12.80
C MET A 82 3.84 -17.10 12.02
N GLY A 83 4.24 -16.48 10.91
CA GLY A 83 3.42 -15.55 10.15
C GLY A 83 3.18 -14.22 10.88
N GLU A 84 4.13 -13.81 11.72
CA GLU A 84 4.03 -12.63 12.57
C GLU A 84 4.88 -11.47 12.04
N LEU A 85 4.38 -10.25 12.27
CA LEU A 85 5.09 -9.01 12.00
C LEU A 85 5.31 -8.28 13.32
N MET A 86 6.58 -8.03 13.64
CA MET A 86 6.95 -7.16 14.75
C MET A 86 7.41 -5.82 14.18
N LEU A 87 6.58 -4.81 14.44
CA LEU A 87 6.79 -3.42 14.07
C LEU A 87 7.53 -2.71 15.21
#